data_AF-A0A7T0JML1-F1
#
_entry.id   AF-A0A7T0JML1-F1
#
_cell.length_a   1.000
_cell.length_b   1.000
_cell.length_c   1.000
_cell.angle_alpha   90.00
_cell.angle_beta   90.00
_cell.angle_gamma   90.00
#
_symmetry.space_group_name_H-M   'P 1'
#
loop_
_entity.id
_entity.type
_entity.pdbx_description
1 polymer ?
#
loop_
_entity_poly.entity_id
_entity_poly.type
_entity_poly.pdbx_seq_one_letter_code
_entity_poly.pdbx_strand_id
1 'polypeptide(L)'
;MVIQFAPQPMIKPGRCRGCGVKLTVLQVRRGLCDAPECRRKDVAYQEDLRRQSTLQRVRESLPESWPPNAAIALLPRNQQSLIPLSRKRIQAHRRHLEQVVRQAREQREADESIATETRATTSGVSPGQATLPVLGSICGLCGGHCCNTGGNAAWLEPATIVRRQREAPDLNEDSIVETYLSYLPEISHENSCIYHAENGCCLPRNIRSNVCNQYLCRGLGEVVSALDSAFSVCVAASMTGSEISQVALIDAQGILEKLKPEQPDE
;
A
#
# COMPACT_ATOMS: atom_id res chain seq x y z
N MET A 1 -27.80 -8.56 6.73
CA MET A 1 -27.04 -9.57 7.50
C MET A 1 -26.20 -8.80 8.53
N VAL A 2 -26.59 -8.87 9.80
CA VAL A 2 -25.95 -8.10 10.89
C VAL A 2 -24.55 -8.67 11.09
N ILE A 3 -23.52 -7.85 10.90
CA ILE A 3 -22.15 -8.21 11.27
C ILE A 3 -22.19 -8.46 12.78
N GLN A 4 -22.08 -9.73 13.19
CA GLN A 4 -21.94 -10.09 14.60
C GLN A 4 -20.61 -9.50 15.08
N PHE A 5 -20.70 -8.41 15.83
CA PHE A 5 -19.60 -7.84 16.57
C PHE A 5 -19.05 -8.92 17.50
N ALA A 6 -17.76 -9.25 17.38
CA ALA A 6 -17.10 -10.03 18.41
C ALA A 6 -17.27 -9.26 19.73
N PRO A 7 -17.78 -9.90 20.80
CA PRO A 7 -18.03 -9.22 22.06
C PRO A 7 -16.72 -8.62 22.57
N GLN A 8 -16.72 -7.32 22.85
CA GLN A 8 -15.57 -6.68 23.50
C GLN A 8 -15.27 -7.45 24.78
N PRO A 9 -14.01 -7.88 25.01
CA PRO A 9 -13.67 -8.54 26.25
C PRO A 9 -13.88 -7.55 27.38
N MET A 10 -14.92 -7.75 28.19
CA MET A 10 -15.16 -6.97 29.40
C MET A 10 -13.88 -6.93 30.23
N ILE A 11 -13.23 -5.76 30.26
CA ILE A 11 -11.99 -5.54 31.00
C ILE A 11 -12.35 -5.59 32.48
N LYS A 12 -12.09 -6.73 33.13
CA LYS A 12 -12.29 -6.86 34.57
C LYS A 12 -11.21 -6.04 35.30
N PRO A 13 -11.58 -5.15 36.24
CA PRO A 13 -10.61 -4.40 37.02
C PRO A 13 -9.60 -5.34 37.70
N GLY A 14 -8.32 -4.99 37.65
CA GLY A 14 -7.25 -5.78 38.27
C GLY A 14 -6.85 -7.05 37.51
N ARG A 15 -7.33 -7.25 36.27
CA ARG A 15 -6.93 -8.38 35.40
C ARG A 15 -6.33 -7.90 34.09
N CYS A 16 -5.39 -8.70 33.57
CA CYS A 16 -4.72 -8.44 32.31
C CYS A 16 -5.73 -8.46 31.16
N ARG A 17 -5.75 -7.42 30.32
CA ARG A 17 -6.61 -7.36 29.12
C ARG A 17 -6.33 -8.48 28.12
N GLY A 18 -5.08 -8.96 28.03
CA GLY A 18 -4.67 -9.97 27.05
C GLY A 18 -4.91 -11.43 27.46
N CYS A 19 -4.86 -11.76 28.76
CA CYS A 19 -4.97 -13.14 29.25
C CYS A 19 -5.85 -13.33 30.49
N GLY A 20 -6.36 -12.26 31.10
CA GLY A 20 -7.24 -12.33 32.28
C GLY A 20 -6.55 -12.66 33.62
N VAL A 21 -5.22 -12.83 33.65
CA VAL A 21 -4.47 -13.08 34.89
C VAL A 21 -4.54 -11.87 35.84
N LYS A 22 -4.54 -12.13 37.16
CA LYS A 22 -4.53 -11.08 38.19
C LYS A 22 -3.25 -10.25 38.07
N LEU A 23 -3.40 -8.93 38.02
CA LEU A 23 -2.30 -8.00 37.91
C LEU A 23 -1.71 -7.66 39.27
N THR A 24 -0.40 -7.43 39.32
CA THR A 24 0.25 -6.77 40.46
C THR A 24 -0.13 -5.29 40.51
N VAL A 25 0.10 -4.63 41.65
CA VAL A 25 -0.22 -3.21 41.84
C VAL A 25 0.39 -2.33 40.74
N LEU A 26 1.64 -2.60 40.33
CA LEU A 26 2.31 -1.86 39.25
C LEU A 26 1.71 -2.15 37.87
N GLN A 27 1.27 -3.37 37.63
CA GLN A 27 0.67 -3.79 36.36
C GLN A 27 -0.76 -3.27 36.18
N VAL A 28 -1.51 -3.03 37.27
CA VAL A 28 -2.87 -2.47 37.22
C VAL A 28 -2.91 -1.14 36.46
N ARG A 29 -1.91 -0.27 36.65
CA ARG A 29 -1.83 1.02 35.95
C ARG A 29 -1.70 0.87 34.42
N ARG A 30 -1.05 -0.21 33.96
CA ARG A 30 -0.90 -0.54 32.53
C ARG A 30 -2.09 -1.36 31.99
N GLY A 31 -2.82 -2.04 32.88
CA GLY A 31 -3.88 -2.99 32.54
C GLY A 31 -3.38 -4.28 31.88
N LEU A 32 -2.08 -4.58 31.99
CA LEU A 32 -1.41 -5.68 31.31
C LEU A 32 -0.38 -6.35 32.21
N CYS A 33 -0.22 -7.67 32.05
CA CYS A 33 0.91 -8.40 32.63
C CYS A 33 2.16 -8.27 31.74
N ASP A 34 3.30 -8.74 32.25
CA ASP A 34 4.59 -8.60 31.56
C ASP A 34 4.84 -9.62 30.43
N ALA A 35 3.87 -10.52 30.18
CA ALA A 35 3.95 -11.51 29.11
C ALA A 35 4.01 -10.80 27.73
N PRO A 36 5.02 -11.10 26.89
CA PRO A 36 5.15 -10.51 25.56
C PRO A 36 3.91 -10.67 24.69
N GLU A 37 3.22 -11.82 24.78
CA GLU A 37 2.02 -12.13 24.02
C GLU A 37 0.86 -11.20 24.40
N CYS A 38 0.74 -10.85 25.69
CA CYS A 38 -0.28 -9.93 26.15
C CYS A 38 -0.03 -8.51 25.67
N ARG A 39 1.25 -8.08 25.60
CA ARG A 39 1.61 -6.80 24.98
C ARG A 39 1.23 -6.76 23.50
N ARG A 40 1.51 -7.82 22.74
CA ARG A 40 1.11 -7.89 21.31
C ARG A 40 -0.41 -7.83 21.12
N LYS A 41 -1.17 -8.57 21.95
CA LYS A 41 -2.64 -8.53 21.93
C LYS A 41 -3.20 -7.15 22.26
N ASP A 42 -2.59 -6.45 23.23
CA ASP A 42 -3.03 -5.09 23.57
C ASP A 42 -2.75 -4.11 22.44
N VAL A 43 -1.57 -4.17 21.81
CA VAL A 43 -1.28 -3.34 20.63
C VAL A 43 -2.32 -3.59 19.53
N ALA A 44 -2.61 -4.84 19.19
CA ALA A 44 -3.62 -5.18 18.19
C ALA A 44 -5.03 -4.68 18.59
N TYR A 45 -5.39 -4.79 19.87
CA TYR A 45 -6.66 -4.28 20.39
C TYR A 45 -6.75 -2.75 20.31
N GLN A 46 -5.69 -2.04 20.69
CA GLN A 46 -5.64 -0.57 20.60
C GLN A 46 -5.68 -0.11 19.14
N GLU A 47 -5.01 -0.81 18.23
CA GLU A 47 -5.10 -0.57 16.79
C GLU A 47 -6.51 -0.77 16.26
N ASP A 48 -7.20 -1.83 16.69
CA ASP A 48 -8.58 -2.08 16.29
C ASP A 48 -9.54 -1.01 16.81
N LEU A 49 -9.43 -0.61 18.09
CA LEU A 49 -10.23 0.50 18.64
C LEU A 49 -10.00 1.82 17.89
N ARG A 50 -8.73 2.17 17.62
CA ARG A 50 -8.40 3.37 16.83
C ARG A 50 -9.00 3.29 15.44
N ARG A 51 -8.89 2.12 14.80
CA ARG A 51 -9.47 1.89 13.48
C ARG A 51 -10.99 2.03 13.50
N GLN A 52 -11.69 1.45 14.48
CA GLN A 52 -13.14 1.57 14.62
C GLN A 52 -13.58 3.03 14.81
N SER A 53 -12.88 3.77 15.67
CA SER A 53 -13.14 5.21 15.85
C SER A 53 -12.93 6.01 14.56
N THR A 54 -11.87 5.72 13.81
CA THR A 54 -11.64 6.34 12.49
C THR A 54 -12.74 6.00 11.49
N LEU A 55 -13.15 4.74 11.40
CA LEU A 55 -14.24 4.31 10.53
C LEU A 55 -15.55 5.03 10.86
N GLN A 56 -15.86 5.19 12.14
CA GLN A 56 -17.04 5.92 12.60
C GLN A 56 -16.99 7.39 12.14
N ARG A 57 -15.85 8.08 12.35
CA ARG A 57 -15.67 9.47 11.91
C ARG A 57 -15.79 9.64 10.41
N VAL A 58 -15.21 8.73 9.62
CA VAL A 58 -15.36 8.75 8.17
C VAL A 58 -16.83 8.63 7.81
N ARG A 59 -17.55 7.69 8.45
CA ARG A 59 -18.99 7.46 8.19
C ARG A 59 -19.85 8.67 8.53
N GLU A 60 -19.55 9.35 9.62
CA GLU A 60 -20.23 10.59 10.06
C GLU A 60 -19.95 11.76 9.09
N SER A 61 -18.84 11.75 8.37
CA SER A 61 -18.52 12.76 7.35
C SER A 61 -19.05 12.46 5.94
N LEU A 62 -19.70 11.32 5.72
CA LEU A 62 -20.18 10.95 4.38
C LEU A 62 -21.49 11.69 4.03
N PRO A 63 -21.69 12.07 2.76
CA PRO A 63 -22.95 12.64 2.31
C PRO A 63 -24.11 11.64 2.45
N GLU A 64 -25.32 12.14 2.74
CA GLU A 64 -26.53 11.31 2.78
C GLU A 64 -26.86 10.66 1.43
N SER A 65 -26.38 11.23 0.33
CA SER A 65 -26.55 10.68 -1.03
C SER A 65 -25.73 9.40 -1.26
N TRP A 66 -24.72 9.14 -0.44
CA TRP A 66 -23.88 7.95 -0.59
C TRP A 66 -24.53 6.75 0.11
N PRO A 67 -24.28 5.51 -0.37
CA PRO A 67 -24.92 4.35 0.22
C PRO A 67 -24.54 4.19 1.70
N PRO A 68 -25.53 4.17 2.62
CA PRO A 68 -25.27 4.23 4.06
C PRO A 68 -24.56 3.01 4.61
N ASN A 69 -24.54 1.91 3.84
CA ASN A 69 -23.89 0.64 4.18
C ASN A 69 -22.68 0.32 3.28
N ALA A 70 -22.17 1.30 2.53
CA ALA A 70 -20.94 1.11 1.76
C ALA A 70 -19.79 0.71 2.71
N ALA A 71 -19.02 -0.30 2.30
CA ALA A 71 -17.81 -0.67 3.01
C ALA A 71 -16.79 0.49 2.92
N ILE A 72 -16.09 0.75 4.02
CA ILE A 72 -15.07 1.81 4.09
C ILE A 72 -13.68 1.17 4.17
N ALA A 73 -12.82 1.52 3.21
CA ALA A 73 -11.42 1.17 3.18
C ALA A 73 -10.57 2.36 3.62
N LEU A 74 -9.67 2.13 4.59
CA LEU A 74 -8.78 3.17 5.12
C LEU A 74 -7.39 3.04 4.51
N LEU A 75 -6.84 4.15 4.02
CA LEU A 75 -5.55 4.22 3.35
C LEU A 75 -4.63 5.22 4.08
N PRO A 76 -3.34 4.92 4.25
CA PRO A 76 -2.41 5.91 4.79
C PRO A 76 -2.06 6.96 3.72
N ARG A 77 -2.15 8.24 4.05
CA ARG A 77 -1.73 9.32 3.15
C ARG A 77 -0.20 9.42 3.09
N ASN A 78 0.34 9.49 1.89
CA ASN A 78 1.72 9.90 1.67
C ASN A 78 1.85 11.40 1.96
N GLN A 79 2.79 11.73 2.86
CA GLN A 79 3.11 13.09 3.29
C GLN A 79 4.53 13.50 2.91
N GLN A 80 5.23 12.68 2.12
CA GLN A 80 6.58 13.01 1.65
C GLN A 80 6.51 14.19 0.69
N SER A 81 7.43 15.13 0.85
CA SER A 81 7.57 16.29 -0.03
C SER A 81 7.94 15.87 -1.46
N LEU A 82 7.45 16.64 -2.43
CA LEU A 82 7.90 16.56 -3.82
C LEU A 82 9.17 17.38 -3.98
N ILE A 83 10.26 16.74 -4.42
CA ILE A 83 11.56 17.38 -4.58
C ILE A 83 12.17 17.05 -5.95
N PRO A 84 13.01 17.94 -6.51
CA PRO A 84 13.78 17.62 -7.71
C PRO A 84 14.61 16.35 -7.53
N LEU A 85 14.59 15.47 -8.52
CA LEU A 85 15.33 14.21 -8.45
C LEU A 85 16.84 14.49 -8.54
N SER A 86 17.57 14.17 -7.49
CA SER A 86 19.00 14.49 -7.43
C SER A 86 19.84 13.61 -8.37
N ARG A 87 20.89 14.19 -8.97
CA ARG A 87 21.87 13.46 -9.80
C ARG A 87 22.45 12.24 -9.09
N LYS A 88 22.67 12.33 -7.77
CA LYS A 88 23.16 11.20 -6.95
C LYS A 88 22.20 10.01 -6.97
N ARG A 89 20.89 10.25 -6.89
CA ARG A 89 19.87 9.19 -6.96
C ARG A 89 19.79 8.59 -8.36
N ILE A 90 19.82 9.43 -9.39
CA ILE A 90 19.83 8.99 -10.81
C ILE A 90 21.03 8.07 -11.06
N GLN A 91 22.23 8.47 -10.65
CA GLN A 91 23.44 7.66 -10.79
C GLN A 91 23.39 6.35 -9.97
N ALA A 92 22.83 6.38 -8.76
CA ALA A 92 22.66 5.18 -7.96
C ALA A 92 21.70 4.18 -8.62
N HIS A 93 20.62 4.69 -9.21
CA HIS A 93 19.67 3.86 -9.95
C HIS A 93 20.25 3.31 -11.25
N ARG A 94 20.98 4.13 -12.02
CA ARG A 94 21.72 3.67 -13.21
C ARG A 94 22.65 2.50 -12.87
N ARG A 95 23.48 2.64 -11.81
CA ARG A 95 24.37 1.55 -11.36
C ARG A 95 23.60 0.29 -10.97
N HIS A 96 22.45 0.45 -10.30
CA HIS A 96 21.58 -0.68 -9.97
C HIS A 96 21.05 -1.37 -11.23
N LEU A 97 20.55 -0.60 -12.22
CA LEU A 97 20.07 -1.12 -13.50
C LEU A 97 21.16 -1.89 -14.25
N GLU A 98 22.33 -1.30 -14.42
CA GLU A 98 23.49 -1.94 -15.05
C GLU A 98 23.85 -3.26 -14.34
N GLN A 99 23.81 -3.27 -13.01
CA GLN A 99 24.06 -4.48 -12.23
C GLN A 99 22.99 -5.56 -12.47
N VAL A 100 21.70 -5.24 -12.38
CA VAL A 100 20.64 -6.25 -12.56
C VAL A 100 20.54 -6.75 -13.99
N VAL A 101 20.87 -5.91 -14.98
CA VAL A 101 20.95 -6.30 -16.40
C VAL A 101 22.09 -7.27 -16.63
N ARG A 102 23.29 -7.00 -16.09
CA ARG A 102 24.42 -7.94 -16.16
C ARG A 102 24.09 -9.28 -15.51
N GLN A 103 23.48 -9.26 -14.32
CA GLN A 103 23.07 -10.49 -13.63
C GLN A 103 22.02 -11.27 -14.41
N ALA A 104 21.07 -10.59 -15.06
CA ALA A 104 20.06 -11.23 -15.91
C ALA A 104 20.70 -11.93 -17.11
N ARG A 105 21.73 -11.33 -17.72
CA ARG A 105 22.52 -11.94 -18.80
C ARG A 105 23.23 -13.21 -18.33
N GLU A 106 23.96 -13.12 -17.22
CA GLU A 106 24.69 -14.26 -16.63
C GLU A 106 23.75 -15.45 -16.36
N GLN A 107 22.56 -15.20 -15.80
CA GLN A 107 21.54 -16.23 -15.56
C GLN A 107 21.03 -16.90 -16.84
N ARG A 108 20.90 -16.14 -17.93
CA ARG A 108 20.46 -16.69 -19.22
C ARG A 108 21.56 -17.52 -19.89
N GLU A 109 22.82 -17.08 -19.81
CA GLU A 109 23.97 -17.79 -20.38
C GLU A 109 24.24 -19.11 -19.65
N ALA A 110 24.02 -19.15 -18.33
CA ALA A 110 24.22 -20.35 -17.52
C ALA A 110 23.15 -21.43 -17.71
N ASP A 111 22.10 -21.17 -18.50
CA ASP A 111 20.89 -22.02 -18.64
C ASP A 111 20.31 -22.47 -17.28
N GLU A 112 20.54 -21.65 -16.25
CA GLU A 112 19.98 -21.89 -14.93
C GLU A 112 18.46 -21.69 -15.00
N SER A 113 17.71 -22.42 -14.17
CA SER A 113 16.28 -22.16 -14.05
C SER A 113 16.11 -20.70 -13.63
N ILE A 114 15.60 -19.87 -14.55
CA ILE A 114 15.44 -18.44 -14.32
C ILE A 114 14.69 -18.25 -13.02
N ALA A 115 15.34 -17.58 -12.07
CA ALA A 115 14.74 -17.28 -10.78
C ALA A 115 13.37 -16.64 -11.03
N THR A 116 12.32 -17.19 -10.42
CA THR A 116 10.99 -16.63 -10.55
C THR A 116 10.98 -15.26 -9.90
N GLU A 117 10.50 -14.26 -10.63
CA GLU A 117 10.50 -12.89 -10.14
C GLU A 117 9.70 -12.78 -8.84
N THR A 118 10.26 -12.09 -7.84
CA THR A 118 9.69 -11.91 -6.51
C THR A 118 8.26 -11.41 -6.61
N ARG A 119 7.34 -12.18 -6.03
CA ARG A 119 5.93 -11.81 -5.95
C ARG A 119 5.67 -11.07 -4.65
N ALA A 120 4.84 -10.04 -4.73
CA ALA A 120 4.35 -9.41 -3.51
C ALA A 120 3.43 -10.39 -2.77
N THR A 121 3.42 -10.33 -1.44
CA THR A 121 2.33 -10.91 -0.68
C THR A 121 1.06 -10.12 -1.00
N THR A 122 0.09 -10.78 -1.63
CA THR A 122 -1.26 -10.23 -1.70
C THR A 122 -1.88 -10.38 -0.31
N SER A 123 -2.63 -9.39 0.16
CA SER A 123 -3.29 -9.42 1.47
C SER A 123 -4.46 -10.44 1.50
N GLY A 124 -4.20 -11.70 1.17
CA GLY A 124 -5.20 -12.76 1.01
C GLY A 124 -6.00 -12.70 -0.30
N VAL A 125 -5.58 -11.87 -1.26
CA VAL A 125 -6.31 -11.58 -2.50
C VAL A 125 -5.71 -12.36 -3.68
N SER A 126 -6.54 -12.84 -4.62
CA SER A 126 -6.03 -13.55 -5.80
C SER A 126 -5.32 -12.60 -6.80
N PRO A 127 -4.36 -13.09 -7.61
CA PRO A 127 -3.68 -12.26 -8.61
C PRO A 127 -4.62 -11.57 -9.60
N GLY A 128 -5.74 -12.19 -9.96
CA GLY A 128 -6.75 -11.62 -10.86
C GLY A 128 -7.52 -10.45 -10.24
N GLN A 129 -7.61 -10.38 -8.92
CA GLN A 129 -8.23 -9.27 -8.22
C GLN A 129 -7.26 -8.09 -8.01
N ALA A 130 -5.95 -8.33 -8.09
CA ALA A 130 -4.92 -7.28 -8.08
C ALA A 130 -4.84 -6.48 -9.40
N THR A 131 -5.76 -6.72 -10.35
CA THR A 131 -5.81 -6.04 -11.65
C THR A 131 -7.04 -5.15 -11.84
N LEU A 132 -7.91 -5.01 -10.81
CA LEU A 132 -9.07 -4.11 -10.89
C LEU A 132 -8.65 -2.69 -11.34
N PRO A 133 -9.31 -2.12 -12.37
CA PRO A 133 -8.96 -0.80 -12.91
C PRO A 133 -8.86 0.31 -11.86
N VAL A 134 -9.76 0.30 -10.88
CA VAL A 134 -9.83 1.32 -9.83
C VAL A 134 -8.58 1.41 -8.95
N LEU A 135 -7.80 0.33 -8.80
CA LEU A 135 -6.69 0.28 -7.83
C LEU A 135 -5.63 1.35 -8.06
N GLY A 136 -5.36 1.69 -9.33
CA GLY A 136 -4.45 2.79 -9.67
C GLY A 136 -4.94 4.14 -9.15
N SER A 137 -6.24 4.42 -9.29
CA SER A 137 -6.86 5.65 -8.78
C SER A 137 -6.85 5.70 -7.24
N ILE A 138 -6.98 4.55 -6.57
CA ILE A 138 -6.90 4.48 -5.09
C ILE A 138 -5.48 4.69 -4.59
N CYS A 139 -4.48 4.14 -5.27
CA CYS A 139 -3.08 4.49 -5.01
C CYS A 139 -2.86 6.00 -5.13
N GLY A 140 -3.48 6.67 -6.11
CA GLY A 140 -3.46 8.13 -6.24
C GLY A 140 -4.12 8.86 -5.06
N LEU A 141 -5.22 8.34 -4.50
CA LEU A 141 -5.90 8.92 -3.34
C LEU A 141 -5.03 8.97 -2.08
N CYS A 142 -4.18 7.95 -1.91
CA CYS A 142 -3.24 7.87 -0.81
C CYS A 142 -1.85 8.43 -1.18
N GLY A 143 -1.65 8.88 -2.43
CA GLY A 143 -0.37 9.35 -2.95
C GLY A 143 0.73 8.28 -2.92
N GLY A 144 0.38 7.00 -3.08
CA GLY A 144 1.36 5.91 -3.17
C GLY A 144 2.19 5.70 -1.89
N HIS A 145 1.60 5.77 -0.69
CA HIS A 145 2.34 5.65 0.57
C HIS A 145 3.27 4.43 0.64
N CYS A 146 2.82 3.26 0.16
CA CYS A 146 3.63 2.03 0.16
C CYS A 146 4.80 2.06 -0.83
N CYS A 147 4.84 3.03 -1.76
CA CYS A 147 5.96 3.18 -2.70
C CYS A 147 7.27 3.60 -2.01
N ASN A 148 7.21 4.02 -0.74
CA ASN A 148 8.36 4.49 0.03
C ASN A 148 9.52 3.48 0.12
N THR A 149 9.22 2.18 0.16
CA THR A 149 10.25 1.12 0.30
C THR A 149 10.99 0.78 -1.00
N GLY A 150 10.59 1.35 -2.14
CA GLY A 150 11.22 1.04 -3.44
C GLY A 150 12.58 1.69 -3.64
N GLY A 151 12.83 2.84 -3.00
CA GLY A 151 14.10 3.57 -3.08
C GLY A 151 14.64 3.74 -4.51
N ASN A 152 15.96 3.63 -4.67
CA ASN A 152 16.60 3.70 -5.98
C ASN A 152 16.64 2.36 -6.72
N ALA A 153 16.18 1.27 -6.11
CA ALA A 153 16.15 -0.04 -6.78
C ALA A 153 14.82 -0.28 -7.52
N ALA A 154 13.74 0.37 -7.08
CA ALA A 154 12.39 0.21 -7.60
C ALA A 154 11.92 -1.26 -7.65
N TRP A 155 12.44 -2.09 -6.74
CA TRP A 155 12.25 -3.56 -6.73
C TRP A 155 12.57 -4.23 -8.07
N LEU A 156 13.39 -3.61 -8.92
CA LEU A 156 13.87 -4.22 -10.14
C LEU A 156 14.96 -5.22 -9.77
N GLU A 157 14.81 -6.44 -10.27
CA GLU A 157 15.70 -7.56 -10.03
C GLU A 157 16.04 -8.26 -11.35
N PRO A 158 17.05 -9.15 -11.38
CA PRO A 158 17.46 -9.83 -12.61
C PRO A 158 16.28 -10.52 -13.33
N ALA A 159 15.40 -11.16 -12.58
CA ALA A 159 14.21 -11.82 -13.13
C ALA A 159 13.24 -10.84 -13.83
N THR A 160 13.11 -9.60 -13.33
CA THR A 160 12.35 -8.54 -14.01
C THR A 160 12.94 -8.23 -15.38
N ILE A 161 14.27 -8.13 -15.46
CA ILE A 161 14.98 -7.83 -16.71
C ILE A 161 14.91 -9.01 -17.69
N VAL A 162 15.06 -10.26 -17.21
CA VAL A 162 14.89 -11.45 -18.06
C VAL A 162 13.49 -11.48 -18.68
N ARG A 163 12.45 -11.17 -17.90
CA ARG A 163 11.09 -11.04 -18.44
C ARG A 163 11.02 -9.94 -19.49
N ARG A 164 11.60 -8.77 -19.23
CA ARG A 164 11.61 -7.64 -20.18
C ARG A 164 12.31 -7.99 -21.49
N GLN A 165 13.44 -8.69 -21.44
CA GLN A 165 14.18 -9.16 -22.62
C GLN A 165 13.36 -10.17 -23.44
N ARG A 166 12.59 -11.05 -22.79
CA ARG A 166 11.68 -11.97 -23.50
C ARG A 166 10.54 -11.24 -24.21
N GLU A 167 9.99 -10.19 -23.57
CA GLU A 167 8.93 -9.36 -24.15
C GLU A 167 9.42 -8.41 -25.25
N ALA A 168 10.72 -8.10 -25.29
CA ALA A 168 11.34 -7.25 -26.29
C ALA A 168 12.75 -7.75 -26.67
N PRO A 169 12.84 -8.83 -27.46
CA PRO A 169 14.12 -9.48 -27.81
C PRO A 169 15.11 -8.58 -28.55
N ASP A 170 14.61 -7.55 -29.25
CA ASP A 170 15.43 -6.62 -30.04
C ASP A 170 16.14 -5.56 -29.19
N LEU A 171 15.77 -5.41 -27.91
CA LEU A 171 16.42 -4.46 -27.01
C LEU A 171 17.73 -5.04 -26.47
N ASN A 172 18.84 -4.37 -26.79
CA ASN A 172 20.11 -4.65 -26.13
C ASN A 172 20.14 -4.13 -24.68
N GLU A 173 21.16 -4.53 -23.93
CA GLU A 173 21.31 -4.23 -22.50
C GLU A 173 21.33 -2.73 -22.20
N ASP A 174 22.11 -1.96 -22.97
CA ASP A 174 22.16 -0.51 -22.83
C ASP A 174 20.80 0.15 -23.11
N SER A 175 20.09 -0.35 -24.13
CA SER A 175 18.75 0.14 -24.48
C SER A 175 17.75 -0.15 -23.37
N ILE A 176 17.89 -1.26 -22.64
CA ILE A 176 17.07 -1.55 -21.47
C ILE A 176 17.35 -0.52 -20.38
N VAL A 177 18.61 -0.27 -20.04
CA VAL A 177 19.00 0.74 -19.04
C VAL A 177 18.44 2.10 -19.41
N GLU A 178 18.67 2.57 -20.64
CA GLU A 178 18.18 3.87 -21.11
C GLU A 178 16.65 3.94 -21.15
N THR A 179 15.96 2.85 -21.50
CA THR A 179 14.50 2.79 -21.42
C THR A 179 14.02 3.06 -19.99
N TYR A 180 14.59 2.37 -19.00
CA TYR A 180 14.22 2.58 -17.59
C TYR A 180 14.56 3.99 -17.11
N LEU A 181 15.69 4.58 -17.53
CA LEU A 181 16.08 5.93 -17.15
C LEU A 181 15.20 7.00 -17.80
N SER A 182 14.65 6.76 -18.99
CA SER A 182 13.76 7.69 -19.68
C SER A 182 12.44 7.96 -18.95
N TYR A 183 12.06 7.07 -18.02
CA TYR A 183 10.86 7.22 -17.19
C TYR A 183 11.11 7.91 -15.84
N LEU A 184 12.34 8.36 -15.57
CA LEU A 184 12.61 9.09 -14.34
C LEU A 184 11.92 10.46 -14.36
N PRO A 185 11.14 10.81 -13.33
CA PRO A 185 10.53 12.12 -13.26
C PRO A 185 11.56 13.21 -12.89
N GLU A 186 11.29 14.43 -13.30
CA GLU A 186 12.05 15.60 -12.85
C GLU A 186 11.85 15.87 -11.35
N ILE A 187 10.63 15.64 -10.86
CA ILE A 187 10.21 15.83 -9.48
C ILE A 187 9.67 14.50 -8.93
N SER A 188 10.21 14.07 -7.79
CA SER A 188 9.83 12.80 -7.14
C SER A 188 9.53 13.01 -5.67
N HIS A 189 8.74 12.11 -5.08
CA HIS A 189 8.58 12.07 -3.63
C HIS A 189 9.93 11.75 -2.95
N GLU A 190 10.27 12.57 -1.95
CA GLU A 190 11.42 12.33 -1.09
C GLU A 190 11.28 10.97 -0.38
N ASN A 191 12.42 10.30 -0.16
CA ASN A 191 12.49 9.00 0.53
C ASN A 191 11.52 7.94 -0.04
N SER A 192 11.25 8.00 -1.35
CA SER A 192 10.36 7.07 -2.04
C SER A 192 11.02 6.36 -3.22
N CYS A 193 10.27 5.45 -3.85
CA CYS A 193 10.67 4.86 -5.12
C CYS A 193 11.07 5.94 -6.13
N ILE A 194 12.15 5.72 -6.87
CA ILE A 194 12.69 6.72 -7.80
C ILE A 194 11.73 7.11 -8.92
N TYR A 195 10.79 6.24 -9.27
CA TYR A 195 9.74 6.51 -10.27
C TYR A 195 8.49 7.17 -9.71
N HIS A 196 8.44 7.49 -8.41
CA HIS A 196 7.25 8.02 -7.76
C HIS A 196 7.17 9.53 -7.89
N ALA A 197 6.37 10.00 -8.85
CA ALA A 197 6.07 11.41 -9.09
C ALA A 197 4.73 11.81 -8.44
N GLU A 198 4.38 13.09 -8.58
CA GLU A 198 3.13 13.68 -8.07
C GLU A 198 1.87 12.91 -8.51
N ASN A 199 1.82 12.52 -9.79
CA ASN A 199 0.68 11.81 -10.37
C ASN A 199 0.80 10.28 -10.27
N GLY A 200 1.70 9.79 -9.42
CA GLY A 200 1.97 8.36 -9.21
C GLY A 200 3.23 7.89 -9.93
N CYS A 201 3.25 6.61 -10.29
CA CYS A 201 4.45 5.97 -10.83
C CYS A 201 4.61 6.28 -12.33
N CYS A 202 5.73 6.92 -12.69
CA CYS A 202 6.09 7.23 -14.09
C CYS A 202 6.49 6.00 -14.91
N LEU A 203 6.84 4.89 -14.26
CA LEU A 203 7.19 3.66 -14.95
C LEU A 203 5.92 2.96 -15.46
N PRO A 204 5.81 2.58 -16.75
CA PRO A 204 4.65 1.86 -17.28
C PRO A 204 4.46 0.49 -16.64
N ARG A 205 3.20 0.08 -16.45
CA ARG A 205 2.84 -1.13 -15.69
C ARG A 205 3.48 -2.42 -16.24
N ASN A 206 3.58 -2.55 -17.56
CA ASN A 206 4.18 -3.72 -18.21
C ASN A 206 5.67 -3.91 -17.90
N ILE A 207 6.41 -2.84 -17.59
CA ILE A 207 7.84 -2.91 -17.30
C ILE A 207 8.18 -2.73 -15.81
N ARG A 208 7.16 -2.53 -14.96
CA ARG A 208 7.29 -2.58 -13.49
C ARG A 208 7.63 -3.99 -13.02
N SER A 209 8.23 -4.09 -11.83
CA SER A 209 8.43 -5.38 -11.18
C SER A 209 7.11 -6.04 -10.76
N ASN A 210 7.14 -7.35 -10.55
CA ASN A 210 5.99 -8.11 -10.03
C ASN A 210 5.55 -7.58 -8.66
N VAL A 211 6.49 -7.18 -7.80
CA VAL A 211 6.17 -6.55 -6.51
C VAL A 211 5.28 -5.32 -6.73
N CYS A 212 5.68 -4.41 -7.61
CA CYS A 212 4.88 -3.22 -7.92
C CYS A 212 3.51 -3.55 -8.54
N ASN A 213 3.44 -4.62 -9.34
CA ASN A 213 2.23 -4.98 -10.07
C ASN A 213 1.20 -5.75 -9.23
N GLN A 214 1.65 -6.41 -8.16
CA GLN A 214 0.85 -7.34 -7.36
C GLN A 214 0.63 -6.87 -5.92
N TYR A 215 1.44 -5.93 -5.42
CA TYR A 215 1.32 -5.48 -4.04
C TYR A 215 -0.02 -4.79 -3.78
N LEU A 216 -0.72 -5.28 -2.76
CA LEU A 216 -1.93 -4.67 -2.23
C LEU A 216 -1.70 -4.36 -0.76
N CYS A 217 -1.67 -3.07 -0.42
CA CYS A 217 -1.72 -2.66 0.97
C CYS A 217 -3.04 -3.12 1.60
N ARG A 218 -3.12 -3.13 2.93
CA ARG A 218 -4.34 -3.51 3.66
C ARG A 218 -5.58 -2.78 3.12
N GLY A 219 -5.49 -1.47 2.89
CA GLY A 219 -6.62 -0.68 2.37
C GLY A 219 -7.05 -1.10 0.95
N LEU A 220 -6.12 -1.43 0.05
CA LEU A 220 -6.47 -1.97 -1.27
C LEU A 220 -7.07 -3.38 -1.18
N GLY A 221 -6.59 -4.21 -0.26
CA GLY A 221 -7.20 -5.51 0.03
C GLY A 221 -8.65 -5.36 0.51
N GLU A 222 -8.92 -4.37 1.35
CA GLU A 222 -10.28 -4.02 1.81
C GLU A 222 -11.17 -3.54 0.66
N VAL A 223 -10.64 -2.71 -0.26
CA VAL A 223 -11.35 -2.29 -1.48
C VAL A 223 -11.73 -3.50 -2.33
N VAL A 224 -10.76 -4.37 -2.64
CA VAL A 224 -11.01 -5.58 -3.42
C VAL A 224 -12.10 -6.44 -2.75
N SER A 225 -11.95 -6.71 -1.45
CA SER A 225 -12.92 -7.53 -0.72
C SER A 225 -14.32 -6.92 -0.69
N ALA A 226 -14.42 -5.58 -0.65
CA ALA A 226 -15.70 -4.89 -0.72
C ALA A 226 -16.34 -5.05 -2.10
N LEU A 227 -15.59 -4.83 -3.17
CA LEU A 227 -16.10 -4.86 -4.55
C LEU A 227 -16.37 -6.27 -5.08
N ASP A 228 -15.72 -7.29 -4.51
CA ASP A 228 -15.98 -8.71 -4.80
C ASP A 228 -17.24 -9.23 -4.08
N SER A 229 -17.69 -8.50 -3.05
CA SER A 229 -18.91 -8.82 -2.32
C SER A 229 -20.14 -8.16 -2.97
N ALA A 230 -21.31 -8.29 -2.34
CA ALA A 230 -22.56 -7.69 -2.85
C ALA A 230 -22.54 -6.15 -2.95
N PHE A 231 -21.51 -5.49 -2.42
CA PHE A 231 -21.35 -4.04 -2.50
C PHE A 231 -20.69 -3.68 -3.83
N SER A 232 -21.49 -3.31 -4.84
CA SER A 232 -20.99 -2.82 -6.13
C SER A 232 -20.17 -1.51 -6.01
N VAL A 233 -20.09 -0.93 -4.81
CA VAL A 233 -19.36 0.30 -4.50
C VAL A 233 -18.69 0.23 -3.12
N CYS A 234 -17.61 0.99 -2.96
CA CYS A 234 -16.84 1.12 -1.72
C CYS A 234 -16.51 2.61 -1.47
N VAL A 235 -16.29 2.99 -0.21
CA VAL A 235 -15.74 4.29 0.14
C VAL A 235 -14.26 4.10 0.49
N ALA A 236 -13.39 4.80 -0.21
CA ALA A 236 -11.96 4.86 0.10
C ALA A 236 -11.65 6.19 0.80
N ALA A 237 -11.03 6.14 1.98
CA ALA A 237 -10.62 7.32 2.72
C ALA A 237 -9.11 7.28 3.01
N SER A 238 -8.38 8.31 2.59
CA SER A 238 -6.97 8.49 2.94
C SER A 238 -6.82 9.30 4.21
N MET A 239 -5.93 8.86 5.10
CA MET A 239 -5.79 9.33 6.48
C MET A 239 -4.38 9.85 6.74
N THR A 240 -4.30 10.99 7.43
CA THR A 240 -3.06 11.53 8.03
C THR A 240 -3.17 11.40 9.54
N GLY A 241 -2.57 10.34 10.10
CA GLY A 241 -2.81 9.98 11.48
C GLY A 241 -4.30 9.67 11.70
N SER A 242 -4.98 10.54 12.44
CA SER A 242 -6.42 10.44 12.70
C SER A 242 -7.27 11.38 11.83
N GLU A 243 -6.67 12.19 10.96
CA GLU A 243 -7.38 13.18 10.15
C GLU A 243 -7.69 12.66 8.75
N ILE A 244 -8.89 12.92 8.27
CA ILE A 244 -9.35 12.53 6.94
C ILE A 244 -8.74 13.51 5.94
N SER A 245 -7.89 13.00 5.05
CA SER A 245 -7.22 13.83 4.03
C SER A 245 -8.01 13.89 2.73
N GLN A 246 -8.52 12.75 2.25
CA GLN A 246 -9.39 12.68 1.08
C GLN A 246 -10.36 11.50 1.21
N VAL A 247 -11.54 11.64 0.62
CA VAL A 247 -12.55 10.56 0.57
C VAL A 247 -13.07 10.44 -0.86
N ALA A 248 -13.29 9.21 -1.32
CA ALA A 248 -13.88 8.94 -2.62
C ALA A 248 -14.87 7.77 -2.55
N LEU A 249 -15.98 7.88 -3.26
CA LEU A 249 -16.86 6.78 -3.59
C LEU A 249 -16.38 6.13 -4.88
N ILE A 250 -16.25 4.82 -4.88
CA ILE A 250 -15.58 4.06 -5.95
C ILE A 250 -16.36 2.80 -6.31
N ASP A 251 -16.17 2.32 -7.53
CA ASP A 251 -16.59 0.99 -8.00
C ASP A 251 -15.39 0.22 -8.58
N ALA A 252 -15.62 -0.90 -9.28
CA ALA A 252 -14.55 -1.67 -9.90
C ALA A 252 -13.84 -0.93 -11.06
N GLN A 253 -14.51 0.02 -11.68
CA GLN A 253 -14.04 0.74 -12.87
C GLN A 253 -13.25 2.00 -12.50
N GLY A 254 -13.60 2.67 -11.41
CA GLY A 254 -12.90 3.91 -11.03
C GLY A 254 -13.51 4.66 -9.86
N ILE A 255 -13.17 5.94 -9.79
CA ILE A 255 -13.73 6.88 -8.81
C ILE A 255 -15.02 7.44 -9.39
N LEU A 256 -16.13 7.25 -8.66
CA LEU A 256 -17.44 7.81 -8.99
C LEU A 256 -17.54 9.26 -8.54
N GLU A 257 -17.12 9.54 -7.31
CA GLU A 257 -17.21 10.86 -6.70
C GLU A 257 -16.06 11.07 -5.70
N LYS A 258 -15.52 12.28 -5.63
CA LYS A 258 -14.55 12.69 -4.60
C LYS A 258 -15.18 13.73 -3.69
N LEU A 259 -15.09 13.49 -2.39
CA LEU A 259 -15.42 14.50 -1.40
C LEU A 259 -14.22 15.46 -1.29
N LYS A 260 -14.46 16.75 -1.53
CA LYS A 260 -13.48 17.78 -1.15
C LYS A 260 -13.53 17.88 0.37
N PRO A 261 -12.42 17.71 1.10
CA PRO A 261 -12.43 18.00 2.53
C PRO A 261 -12.87 19.46 2.72
N GLU A 262 -13.79 19.70 3.65
CA GLU A 262 -14.11 21.06 4.08
C GLU A 262 -12.78 21.72 4.48
N GLN A 263 -12.41 22.78 3.77
CA GLN A 263 -11.32 23.62 4.24
C GLN A 263 -11.83 24.31 5.51
N PRO A 264 -11.10 24.28 6.63
CA PRO A 264 -11.46 25.10 7.76
C PRO A 264 -11.50 26.56 7.28
N ASP A 265 -12.63 27.24 7.52
CA ASP A 265 -12.80 28.65 7.18
C ASP A 265 -11.62 29.46 7.74
N GLU A 266 -10.97 30.23 6.85
CA GLU A 266 -9.88 31.18 7.18
C GLU A 266 -10.37 32.33 8.09
#